data_AF-A0A7C0XS86-F1
#
_entry.id   AF-A0A7C0XS86-F1
#
_cell.length_a   1.000
_cell.length_b   1.000
_cell.length_c   1.000
_cell.angle_alpha   90.00
_cell.angle_beta   90.00
_cell.angle_gamma   90.00
#
_symmetry.space_group_name_H-M   'P 1'
#
loop_
_entity.id
_entity.type
_entity.pdbx_description
1 polymer ?
#
loop_
_entity_poly.entity_id
_entity_poly.type
_entity_poly.pdbx_seq_one_letter_code
_entity_poly.pdbx_strand_id
1 'polypeptide(L)' 'MEEDITPIDRLILTTLKSSKKPLTTYKIAKKTKLSWSTANTHCYKLKSMGLLEMNKVKNRVGQIKIFWDLKDKSKK' A
#
# COMPACT_ATOMS: atom_id res chain seq x y z
N MET A 1 -14.83 -7.82 -12.54
CA MET A 1 -14.17 -7.04 -11.47
C MET A 1 -12.69 -7.43 -11.26
N GLU A 2 -12.15 -8.42 -11.99
CA GLU A 2 -10.72 -8.80 -11.95
C GLU A 2 -9.87 -8.21 -13.09
N GLU A 3 -10.50 -7.56 -14.09
CA GLU A 3 -9.81 -7.09 -15.31
C GLU A 3 -8.93 -5.85 -15.10
N ASP A 4 -9.10 -5.11 -13.99
CA ASP A 4 -8.36 -3.85 -13.75
C ASP A 4 -7.08 -3.99 -12.92
N ILE A 5 -6.74 -5.19 -12.44
CA ILE A 5 -5.53 -5.40 -11.62
C ILE A 5 -4.33 -5.67 -12.52
N THR A 6 -3.40 -4.70 -12.52
CA THR A 6 -2.15 -4.78 -13.28
C THR A 6 -1.09 -5.66 -12.58
N PRO A 7 -0.01 -6.06 -13.28
CA PRO A 7 1.12 -6.74 -12.63
C PRO A 7 1.74 -5.93 -11.49
N ILE A 8 1.80 -4.61 -11.61
CA ILE A 8 2.31 -3.71 -10.57
C ILE A 8 1.39 -3.74 -9.34
N ASP A 9 0.07 -3.72 -9.55
CA ASP A 9 -0.92 -3.84 -8.48
C ASP A 9 -0.75 -5.15 -7.72
N ARG A 10 -0.63 -6.28 -8.44
CA ARG A 10 -0.35 -7.61 -7.84
C ARG A 10 0.94 -7.65 -7.04
N LEU A 11 1.99 -6.99 -7.53
CA LEU A 11 3.28 -6.93 -6.83
C LEU A 11 3.17 -6.17 -5.50
N ILE A 12 2.45 -5.05 -5.47
CA ILE A 12 2.20 -4.26 -4.26
C ILE A 12 1.35 -5.06 -3.27
N LEU A 13 0.26 -5.68 -3.73
CA LEU A 13 -0.61 -6.51 -2.88
C LEU A 13 0.15 -7.68 -2.26
N THR A 14 0.97 -8.39 -3.06
CA THR A 14 1.82 -9.48 -2.57
C THR A 14 2.82 -8.99 -1.52
N THR A 15 3.44 -7.83 -1.77
CA THR A 15 4.39 -7.22 -0.82
C THR A 15 3.75 -6.88 0.52
N LEU A 16 2.52 -6.37 0.51
CA LEU A 16 1.76 -6.06 1.72
C LEU A 16 1.21 -7.31 2.41
N LYS A 17 0.82 -8.35 1.65
CA LYS A 17 0.39 -9.65 2.17
C LYS A 17 1.50 -10.35 2.95
N SER A 18 2.73 -10.32 2.43
CA SER A 18 3.91 -10.87 3.10
C SER A 18 4.41 -10.00 4.27
N SER A 19 3.88 -8.79 4.44
CA SER A 19 4.26 -7.90 5.52
C SER A 19 3.38 -8.09 6.75
N LYS A 20 4.00 -8.36 7.90
CA LYS A 20 3.31 -8.41 9.21
C LYS A 20 2.83 -7.04 9.69
N LYS A 21 3.33 -5.94 9.12
CA LYS A 21 3.02 -4.56 9.52
C LYS A 21 2.63 -3.71 8.30
N PRO A 22 1.82 -2.65 8.47
CA PRO A 22 1.60 -1.66 7.44
C PRO A 22 2.91 -1.05 6.94
N LEU A 23 2.98 -0.73 5.65
CA LEU A 23 4.19 -0.18 5.02
C LEU A 23 3.94 1.24 4.49
N THR A 24 4.95 2.09 4.55
CA THR A 24 4.92 3.38 3.85
C THR A 24 5.15 3.17 2.36
N THR A 25 4.70 4.12 1.53
CA THR A 25 4.96 4.11 0.08
C THR A 25 6.46 3.91 -0.23
N TYR A 26 7.34 4.56 0.54
CA TYR A 26 8.79 4.39 0.40
C TYR A 26 9.25 2.95 0.64
N LYS A 27 8.74 2.28 1.68
CA LYS A 27 9.09 0.89 1.96
C LYS A 27 8.56 -0.06 0.88
N ILE A 28 7.36 0.21 0.36
CA ILE A 28 6.78 -0.56 -0.76
C ILE A 28 7.65 -0.41 -2.00
N ALA A 29 7.96 0.83 -2.40
CA ALA A 29 8.83 1.13 -3.54
C ALA A 29 10.18 0.41 -3.43
N LYS A 30 10.83 0.51 -2.26
CA LYS A 30 12.13 -0.14 -2.01
C LYS A 30 12.06 -1.67 -2.11
N LYS A 31 11.00 -2.29 -1.59
CA LYS A 31 10.82 -3.76 -1.63
C LYS A 31 10.46 -4.27 -3.02
N THR A 32 9.69 -3.50 -3.77
CA THR A 32 9.19 -3.86 -5.11
C THR A 32 10.16 -3.43 -6.23
N LYS A 33 11.21 -2.67 -5.90
CA LYS A 33 12.11 -2.01 -6.86
C LYS A 33 11.38 -1.09 -7.86
N LEU A 34 10.27 -0.51 -7.43
CA LEU A 34 9.51 0.48 -8.19
C LEU A 34 9.96 1.90 -7.83
N SER A 35 9.71 2.86 -8.72
CA SER A 35 9.81 4.27 -8.36
C SER A 35 8.81 4.59 -7.24
N TRP A 36 9.13 5.58 -6.42
CA TRP A 36 8.22 6.04 -5.36
C TRP A 36 6.88 6.52 -5.94
N SER A 37 6.92 7.28 -7.04
CA SER A 37 5.74 7.81 -7.70
C SER A 37 4.84 6.71 -8.25
N THR A 38 5.42 5.68 -8.88
CA THR A 38 4.68 4.50 -9.35
C THR A 38 4.00 3.79 -8.18
N ALA A 39 4.75 3.47 -7.11
CA ALA A 39 4.17 2.82 -5.95
C ALA A 39 3.04 3.68 -5.32
N ASN A 40 3.21 5.00 -5.27
CA ASN A 40 2.23 5.92 -4.72
C ASN A 40 0.92 5.91 -5.52
N THR A 41 1.00 6.12 -6.85
CA THR A 41 -0.17 6.13 -7.74
C THR A 41 -0.95 4.82 -7.64
N HIS A 42 -0.24 3.69 -7.67
CA HIS A 42 -0.87 2.38 -7.56
C HIS A 42 -1.46 2.12 -6.17
N CYS A 43 -0.86 2.59 -5.08
CA CYS A 43 -1.48 2.49 -3.75
C CYS A 43 -2.81 3.26 -3.67
N TYR A 44 -2.88 4.47 -4.25
CA TYR A 44 -4.12 5.24 -4.29
C TYR A 44 -5.18 4.59 -5.20
N LYS A 45 -4.77 4.02 -6.35
CA LYS A 45 -5.64 3.21 -7.20
C LYS A 45 -6.22 2.02 -6.44
N LEU A 46 -5.37 1.24 -5.76
CA LEU A 46 -5.82 0.08 -4.99
C LEU A 46 -6.70 0.46 -3.79
N LYS A 47 -6.47 1.64 -3.20
CA LYS A 47 -7.35 2.21 -2.18
C LYS A 47 -8.73 2.57 -2.74
N SER A 48 -8.81 3.22 -3.91
CA SER A 48 -10.10 3.56 -4.53
C SER A 48 -10.89 2.31 -4.94
N MET A 49 -10.19 1.21 -5.25
CA MET A 49 -10.77 -0.12 -5.46
C MET A 49 -11.18 -0.82 -4.16
N GLY A 50 -10.90 -0.24 -2.99
CA GLY A 50 -11.22 -0.83 -1.70
C GLY A 50 -10.33 -2.03 -1.30
N LEU A 51 -9.17 -2.21 -1.93
CA LEU A 51 -8.25 -3.32 -1.61
C LEU A 51 -7.23 -2.94 -0.53
N LEU A 52 -6.89 -1.66 -0.45
CA LEU A 52 -5.98 -1.12 0.57
C LEU A 52 -6.68 -0.14 1.50
N GLU A 53 -6.20 -0.12 2.74
CA GLU A 53 -6.51 0.91 3.73
C GLU A 53 -5.31 1.85 3.90
N MET A 54 -5.61 3.13 4.12
CA MET A 54 -4.62 4.20 4.26
C MET A 54 -4.68 4.80 5.66
N ASN A 55 -3.63 4.59 6.44
CA ASN A 55 -3.49 5.09 7.80
C ASN A 55 -2.55 6.30 7.84
N LYS A 56 -3.06 7.44 8.33
CA LYS A 56 -2.26 8.66 8.55
C LYS A 56 -1.80 8.71 10.00
N VAL A 57 -0.50 8.65 10.22
CA VAL A 57 0.10 8.71 11.56
C VAL A 57 0.87 10.02 11.70
N LYS A 58 0.46 10.86 12.65
CA LYS A 58 1.18 12.08 13.01
C LYS A 58 2.31 11.72 13.98
N ASN A 59 3.54 12.14 13.68
CA ASN A 59 4.66 11.96 14.60
C ASN A 59 4.70 13.09 15.66
N ARG A 60 5.58 12.96 16.65
CA ARG A 60 5.75 13.94 17.75
C ARG A 60 6.08 15.35 17.26
N VAL A 61 6.72 15.47 16.09
CA VAL A 61 7.10 16.73 15.44
C VAL A 61 6.05 17.24 14.45
N GLY A 62 4.87 16.64 14.43
CA GLY A 62 3.72 17.10 13.65
C GLY A 62 3.68 16.67 12.18
N GLN A 63 4.69 15.96 11.68
CA GLN A 63 4.70 15.42 10.32
C GLN A 63 3.76 14.23 10.21
N ILE A 64 3.02 14.18 9.10
CA ILE A 64 2.10 13.08 8.79
C ILE A 64 2.83 12.04 7.93
N LYS A 65 2.85 10.79 8.39
CA LYS A 65 3.29 9.63 7.60
C LYS A 65 2.10 8.80 7.17
N ILE A 66 2.11 8.38 5.91
CA ILE A 66 1.10 7.51 5.32
C ILE A 66 1.59 6.06 5.36
N PHE A 67 0.76 5.18 5.88
CA PHE A 67 0.95 3.74 5.91
C PHE A 67 -0.19 3.04 5.17
N TRP A 68 0.14 1.98 4.46
CA TRP A 68 -0.75 1.16 3.67
C TRP A 68 -0.83 -0.24 4.25
N ASP A 69 -2.03 -0.79 4.34
CA ASP A 69 -2.28 -2.19 4.67
C ASP A 69 -3.41 -2.77 3.82
N LEU A 70 -3.53 -4.09 3.79
CA LEU A 70 -4.64 -4.78 3.12
C LEU A 70 -5.93 -4.58 3.92
N LYS A 71 -7.03 -4.24 3.23
CA LYS A 71 -8.33 -3.98 3.87
C LYS A 71 -8.94 -5.23 4.53
N ASP A 72 -8.63 -6.43 4.02
CA ASP A 72 -9.26 -7.71 4.43
C ASP A 72 -8.46 -8.54 5.47
N LYS A 73 -7.45 -7.97 6.14
CA LYS A 73 -6.75 -8.68 7.23
C LYS A 73 -7.61 -8.94 8.48
N SER A 74 -8.88 -8.52 8.49
CA SER A 74 -9.81 -8.57 9.63
C SER A 74 -10.77 -9.78 9.65
N LYS A 75 -10.68 -10.72 8.69
CA LYS A 75 -11.44 -11.99 8.76
C LYS A 75 -10.49 -13.17 8.93
N LYS A 76 -10.07 -13.44 10.16
CA LYS A 76 -9.64 -14.77 10.58
C LYS A 76 -10.05 -15.04 12.01
#